data_AF-A0A4Y9INH5-F1
#
_entry.id   AF-A0A4Y9INH5-F1
#
_cell.length_a   1.000
_cell.length_b   1.000
_cell.length_c   1.000
_cell.angle_alpha   90.00
_cell.angle_beta   90.00
_cell.angle_gamma   90.00
#
_symmetry.space_group_name_H-M   'P 1'
#
loop_
_entity.id
_entity.type
_entity.pdbx_description
1 polymer ?
#
loop_
_entity_poly.entity_id
_entity_poly.type
_entity_poly.pdbx_seq_one_letter_code
_entity_poly.pdbx_strand_id
1 'polypeptide(L)'
;MITQSWLLFVLALLLGFITLVIILWTIIKWKHSKDRNIGCGLTFLFSMLTIICTVIVIVKVVETIRVIVPNKIEEGVDIFANSLSSRNTETPFMESLKSMQPTDSIIPNSYFSYAGLRDYFRMPLIYPYSITAIDVLEKGTLQDEKGIKCIAADHNENEPILHDITYFTFDRNILLAKTESSSSLNSIRFYIFNLSTRQLEEFNTEKEMKIQAAKFGFDTIKPMITIQEYFDNF
;
A
#
# COMPACT_ATOMS: atom_id res chain seq x y z
N MET A 1 -3.19 16.01 -15.79
CA MET A 1 -3.33 16.97 -14.66
C MET A 1 -2.18 17.97 -14.56
N ILE A 2 -0.91 17.56 -14.69
CA ILE A 2 0.27 18.46 -14.58
C ILE A 2 0.25 19.60 -15.61
N THR A 3 -0.24 19.34 -16.82
CA THR A 3 -0.32 20.33 -17.92
C THR A 3 -1.28 21.49 -17.63
N GLN A 4 -2.38 21.24 -16.91
CA GLN A 4 -3.37 22.28 -16.57
C GLN A 4 -2.87 23.21 -15.44
N SER A 5 -2.14 22.67 -14.47
CA SER A 5 -1.54 23.48 -13.38
C SER A 5 -0.41 24.36 -13.89
N TRP A 6 0.38 23.89 -14.86
CA TRP A 6 1.40 24.70 -15.52
C TRP A 6 0.74 25.82 -16.35
N LEU A 7 -0.30 25.53 -17.12
CA LEU A 7 -1.07 26.57 -17.83
C LEU A 7 -1.59 27.68 -16.90
N LEU A 8 -2.08 27.33 -15.71
CA LEU A 8 -2.55 28.29 -14.71
C LEU A 8 -1.42 29.13 -14.10
N PHE A 9 -0.24 28.57 -13.90
CA PHE A 9 0.92 29.31 -13.40
C PHE A 9 1.50 30.26 -14.46
N VAL A 10 1.58 29.84 -15.74
CA VAL A 10 1.93 30.75 -16.86
C VAL A 10 0.92 31.89 -16.94
N LEU A 11 -0.38 31.58 -16.82
CA LEU A 11 -1.45 32.57 -16.87
C LEU A 11 -1.36 33.59 -15.72
N ALA A 12 -1.05 33.15 -14.49
CA ALA A 12 -0.86 34.04 -13.34
C ALA A 12 0.32 34.99 -13.53
N LEU A 13 1.45 34.51 -14.08
CA LEU A 13 2.60 35.36 -14.42
C LEU A 13 2.27 36.38 -15.51
N LEU A 14 1.53 35.98 -16.54
CA LEU A 14 1.07 36.86 -17.63
C LEU A 14 0.12 37.95 -17.12
N LEU A 15 -0.84 37.59 -16.27
CA LEU A 15 -1.76 38.55 -15.64
C LEU A 15 -1.02 39.54 -14.73
N GLY A 16 -0.04 39.05 -13.95
CA GLY A 16 0.85 39.89 -13.15
C GLY A 16 1.64 40.89 -13.98
N PHE A 17 2.18 40.44 -15.12
CA PHE A 17 2.88 41.33 -16.07
C PHE A 17 1.94 42.38 -16.67
N ILE A 18 0.75 41.97 -17.13
CA ILE A 18 -0.26 42.89 -17.67
C ILE A 18 -0.69 43.93 -16.63
N THR A 19 -0.89 43.54 -15.36
CA THR A 19 -1.17 44.51 -14.29
C THR A 19 -0.06 45.54 -14.13
N LEU A 20 1.20 45.12 -14.20
CA LEU A 20 2.35 46.03 -14.08
C LEU A 20 2.40 47.02 -15.25
N VAL A 21 2.14 46.57 -16.48
CA VAL A 21 2.04 47.45 -17.65
C VAL A 21 0.88 48.45 -17.52
N ILE A 22 -0.29 48.01 -17.05
CA ILE A 22 -1.45 48.90 -16.83
C ILE A 22 -1.16 49.93 -15.73
N ILE A 23 -0.47 49.55 -14.65
CA ILE A 23 -0.05 50.48 -13.58
C ILE A 23 0.90 51.54 -14.15
N LEU A 24 1.93 51.13 -14.89
CA LEU A 24 2.89 52.05 -15.52
C LEU A 24 2.19 52.99 -16.51
N TRP A 25 1.30 52.46 -17.35
CA TRP A 25 0.52 53.26 -18.30
C TRP A 25 -0.40 54.24 -17.58
N THR A 26 -1.04 53.82 -16.48
CA THR A 26 -1.89 54.68 -15.66
C THR A 26 -1.07 55.80 -15.02
N ILE A 27 0.12 55.52 -14.48
CA ILE A 27 1.04 56.55 -13.93
C ILE A 27 1.45 57.55 -15.01
N ILE A 28 1.81 57.09 -16.22
CA ILE A 28 2.19 57.96 -17.33
C ILE A 28 1.01 58.84 -17.78
N LYS A 29 -0.19 58.25 -17.88
CA LYS A 29 -1.41 58.96 -18.30
C LYS A 29 -1.94 59.90 -17.22
N TRP A 30 -1.67 59.62 -15.94
CA TRP A 30 -1.96 60.48 -14.79
C TRP A 30 -1.30 61.85 -14.90
N LYS A 31 -0.16 61.93 -15.62
CA LYS A 31 0.56 63.17 -15.92
C LYS A 31 -0.10 64.02 -17.03
N HIS A 32 -0.99 63.44 -17.86
CA HIS A 32 -1.42 64.04 -19.13
C HIS A 32 -2.94 64.12 -19.38
N SER A 33 -3.83 63.57 -18.54
CA SER A 33 -5.28 63.45 -18.84
C SER A 33 -6.20 63.67 -17.64
N LYS A 34 -7.37 64.29 -17.87
CA LYS A 34 -8.44 64.56 -16.88
C LYS A 34 -9.36 63.34 -16.63
N ASP A 35 -9.40 62.36 -17.54
CA ASP A 35 -10.21 61.15 -17.40
C ASP A 35 -9.45 60.02 -16.70
N ARG A 36 -9.65 59.95 -15.37
CA ARG A 36 -8.93 59.06 -14.45
C ARG A 36 -9.67 57.74 -14.15
N ASN A 37 -10.97 57.68 -14.41
CA ASN A 37 -11.84 56.62 -13.87
C ASN A 37 -11.68 55.25 -14.56
N ILE A 38 -11.39 55.22 -15.87
CA ILE A 38 -11.29 53.97 -16.65
C ILE A 38 -10.01 53.19 -16.33
N GLY A 39 -8.87 53.89 -16.18
CA GLY A 39 -7.58 53.24 -15.86
C GLY A 39 -7.54 52.63 -14.46
N CYS A 40 -8.11 53.32 -13.48
CA CYS A 40 -8.23 52.80 -12.12
C CYS A 40 -9.13 51.56 -12.04
N GLY A 41 -10.26 51.54 -12.77
CA GLY A 41 -11.17 50.39 -12.82
C GLY A 41 -10.53 49.14 -13.45
N LEU A 42 -9.81 49.30 -14.56
CA LEU A 42 -9.06 48.21 -15.21
C LEU A 42 -7.95 47.67 -14.30
N THR A 43 -7.21 48.55 -13.63
CA THR A 43 -6.15 48.13 -12.71
C THR A 43 -6.70 47.33 -11.54
N PHE A 44 -7.86 47.74 -11.00
CA PHE A 44 -8.54 47.02 -9.92
C PHE A 44 -9.08 45.66 -10.37
N LEU A 45 -9.66 45.57 -11.57
CA LEU A 45 -10.20 44.32 -12.09
C LEU A 45 -9.11 43.28 -12.35
N PHE A 46 -8.00 43.71 -12.97
CA PHE A 46 -6.88 42.80 -13.22
C PHE A 46 -6.13 42.43 -11.95
N SER A 47 -6.01 43.32 -10.95
CA SER A 47 -5.42 42.95 -9.65
C SER A 47 -6.25 41.90 -8.92
N MET A 48 -7.59 42.03 -8.94
CA MET A 48 -8.50 41.01 -8.40
C MET A 48 -8.36 39.67 -9.13
N LEU A 49 -8.27 39.69 -10.47
CA LEU A 49 -8.09 38.47 -11.26
C LEU A 49 -6.77 37.76 -10.91
N THR A 50 -5.68 38.51 -10.78
CA THR A 50 -4.37 37.99 -10.40
C THR A 50 -4.41 37.36 -9.01
N ILE A 51 -5.09 38.00 -8.04
CA ILE A 51 -5.26 37.44 -6.69
C ILE A 51 -6.02 36.12 -6.75
N ILE A 52 -7.15 36.05 -7.47
CA ILE A 52 -7.96 34.83 -7.60
C ILE A 52 -7.14 33.70 -8.24
N CYS A 53 -6.45 33.98 -9.35
CA CYS A 53 -5.59 32.98 -10.00
C CYS A 53 -4.47 32.49 -9.08
N THR A 54 -3.85 33.40 -8.32
CA THR A 54 -2.79 33.06 -7.37
C THR A 54 -3.30 32.15 -6.26
N VAL A 55 -4.48 32.44 -5.69
CA VAL A 55 -5.10 31.60 -4.66
C VAL A 55 -5.40 30.20 -5.20
N ILE A 56 -5.97 30.09 -6.42
CA ILE A 56 -6.27 28.79 -7.04
C ILE A 56 -4.99 27.96 -7.27
N VAL A 57 -3.91 28.60 -7.72
CA VAL A 57 -2.62 27.92 -7.92
C VAL A 57 -2.06 27.46 -6.58
N ILE A 58 -2.07 28.30 -5.54
CA ILE A 58 -1.60 27.93 -4.19
C ILE A 58 -2.39 26.73 -3.66
N VAL A 59 -3.71 26.76 -3.74
CA VAL A 59 -4.55 25.64 -3.27
C VAL A 59 -4.21 24.33 -4.00
N LYS A 60 -4.11 24.37 -5.33
CA LYS A 60 -3.75 23.18 -6.12
C LYS A 60 -2.34 22.67 -5.83
N VAL A 61 -1.38 23.57 -5.62
CA VAL A 61 -0.01 23.21 -5.25
C VAL A 61 0.01 22.57 -3.87
N VAL A 62 -0.70 23.15 -2.88
CA VAL A 62 -0.82 22.59 -1.53
C VAL A 62 -1.48 21.22 -1.56
N GLU A 63 -2.55 21.03 -2.31
CA GLU A 63 -3.19 19.71 -2.50
C GLU A 63 -2.24 18.70 -3.14
N THR A 64 -1.51 19.12 -4.17
CA THR A 64 -0.54 18.26 -4.86
C THR A 64 0.62 17.87 -3.94
N ILE A 65 1.17 18.81 -3.16
CA ILE A 65 2.22 18.55 -2.17
C ILE A 65 1.68 17.62 -1.07
N ARG A 66 0.46 17.85 -0.59
CA ARG A 66 -0.18 17.04 0.46
C ARG A 66 -0.35 15.59 0.04
N VAL A 67 -0.54 15.30 -1.25
CA VAL A 67 -0.70 13.94 -1.77
C VAL A 67 0.66 13.32 -2.17
N ILE A 68 1.54 14.08 -2.82
CA ILE A 68 2.80 13.53 -3.35
C ILE A 68 3.83 13.28 -2.25
N VAL A 69 3.94 14.18 -1.27
CA VAL A 69 4.98 14.08 -0.22
C VAL A 69 4.82 12.80 0.61
N PRO A 70 3.63 12.44 1.15
CA PRO A 70 3.46 11.20 1.88
C PRO A 70 3.78 9.97 1.03
N ASN A 71 3.25 9.89 -0.20
CA ASN A 71 3.47 8.75 -1.08
C ASN A 71 4.96 8.56 -1.43
N LYS A 72 5.71 9.65 -1.65
CA LYS A 72 7.15 9.62 -1.92
C LYS A 72 7.95 9.16 -0.70
N ILE A 73 7.52 9.54 0.50
CA ILE A 73 8.15 9.11 1.75
C ILE A 73 7.87 7.62 1.97
N GLU A 74 6.62 7.18 1.82
CA GLU A 74 6.23 5.76 1.91
C GLU A 74 7.02 4.90 0.92
N GLU A 75 7.10 5.31 -0.35
CA GLU A 75 7.90 4.63 -1.38
C GLU A 75 9.40 4.57 -1.00
N GLY A 76 9.95 5.66 -0.46
CA GLY A 76 11.35 5.70 0.00
C GLY A 76 11.61 4.77 1.19
N VAL A 77 10.67 4.68 2.13
CA VAL A 77 10.74 3.78 3.29
C VAL A 77 10.65 2.32 2.84
N ASP A 78 9.74 1.99 1.93
CA ASP A 78 9.62 0.65 1.36
C ASP A 78 10.91 0.24 0.63
N ILE A 79 11.49 1.11 -0.20
CA ILE A 79 12.76 0.83 -0.89
C ILE A 79 13.89 0.60 0.13
N PHE A 80 14.01 1.45 1.14
CA PHE A 80 15.05 1.32 2.14
C PHE A 80 14.89 0.03 2.95
N ALA A 81 13.67 -0.27 3.40
CA ALA A 81 13.41 -1.47 4.16
C ALA A 81 13.57 -2.75 3.32
N ASN A 82 13.14 -2.75 2.05
CA ASN A 82 13.42 -3.85 1.14
C ASN A 82 14.93 -4.05 0.97
N SER A 83 15.73 -2.96 0.91
CA SER A 83 17.19 -3.06 0.81
C SER A 83 17.85 -3.69 2.05
N LEU A 84 17.20 -3.56 3.21
CA LEU A 84 17.62 -4.18 4.47
C LEU A 84 16.96 -5.54 4.71
N SER A 85 15.93 -5.88 3.94
CA SER A 85 15.23 -7.15 4.08
C SER A 85 16.12 -8.29 3.58
N SER A 86 15.93 -9.47 4.17
CA SER A 86 16.81 -10.62 3.97
C SER A 86 16.81 -11.18 2.54
N ARG A 87 15.90 -10.78 1.65
CA ARG A 87 15.78 -11.30 0.27
C ARG A 87 15.24 -10.24 -0.70
N ASN A 88 15.79 -10.19 -1.92
CA ASN A 88 15.49 -9.17 -2.93
C ASN A 88 15.40 -9.68 -4.38
N THR A 89 15.28 -11.00 -4.59
CA THR A 89 15.28 -11.56 -5.95
C THR A 89 13.94 -12.14 -6.31
N GLU A 90 13.38 -11.73 -7.45
CA GLU A 90 12.15 -12.33 -7.96
C GLU A 90 12.34 -13.83 -8.18
N THR A 91 11.59 -14.64 -7.45
CA THR A 91 11.60 -16.10 -7.56
C THR A 91 10.42 -16.58 -8.42
N PRO A 92 10.53 -17.73 -9.11
CA PRO A 92 9.38 -18.35 -9.79
C PRO A 92 8.21 -18.60 -8.82
N PHE A 93 8.53 -18.79 -7.54
CA PHE A 93 7.56 -18.90 -6.47
C PHE A 93 6.72 -17.61 -6.31
N MET A 94 7.38 -16.45 -6.33
CA MET A 94 6.70 -15.15 -6.25
C MET A 94 5.83 -14.87 -7.47
N GLU A 95 6.23 -15.27 -8.68
CA GLU A 95 5.39 -15.16 -9.88
C GLU A 95 4.10 -15.99 -9.74
N SER A 96 4.23 -17.23 -9.25
CA SER A 96 3.09 -18.10 -8.95
C SER A 96 2.16 -17.45 -7.92
N LEU A 97 2.73 -16.89 -6.84
CA LEU A 97 1.96 -16.20 -5.79
C LEU A 97 1.22 -14.97 -6.33
N LYS A 98 1.87 -14.16 -7.16
CA LYS A 98 1.25 -13.00 -7.84
C LYS A 98 0.09 -13.45 -8.75
N SER A 99 0.24 -14.57 -9.46
CA SER A 99 -0.81 -15.11 -10.35
C SER A 99 -2.05 -15.62 -9.60
N MET A 100 -1.87 -16.05 -8.34
CA MET A 100 -2.97 -16.52 -7.49
C MET A 100 -3.80 -15.40 -6.88
N GLN A 101 -3.31 -14.16 -6.90
CA GLN A 101 -3.99 -13.03 -6.27
C GLN A 101 -5.37 -12.75 -6.89
N PRO A 102 -6.32 -12.21 -6.10
CA PRO A 102 -7.57 -11.69 -6.64
C PRO A 102 -7.29 -10.48 -7.56
N THR A 103 -7.99 -10.40 -8.70
CA THR A 103 -7.82 -9.32 -9.68
C THR A 103 -8.34 -7.96 -9.19
N ASP A 104 -9.23 -7.98 -8.21
CA ASP A 104 -10.00 -6.81 -7.81
C ASP A 104 -9.39 -6.09 -6.59
N SER A 105 -8.27 -6.60 -6.06
CA SER A 105 -7.57 -6.04 -4.92
C SER A 105 -6.43 -5.12 -5.34
N ILE A 106 -6.36 -3.94 -4.74
CA ILE A 106 -5.19 -3.07 -4.83
C ILE A 106 -4.15 -3.59 -3.84
N ILE A 107 -3.12 -4.25 -4.35
CA ILE A 107 -2.06 -4.84 -3.54
C ILE A 107 -0.84 -3.90 -3.51
N PRO A 108 -0.32 -3.53 -2.33
CA PRO A 108 0.91 -2.75 -2.24
C PRO A 108 2.07 -3.47 -2.91
N ASN A 109 2.89 -2.75 -3.69
CA ASN A 109 4.05 -3.36 -4.38
C ASN A 109 5.03 -4.02 -3.39
N SER A 110 5.18 -3.45 -2.19
CA SER A 110 6.04 -3.96 -1.13
C SER A 110 5.55 -5.27 -0.49
N TYR A 111 4.30 -5.67 -0.74
CA TYR A 111 3.70 -6.85 -0.12
C TYR A 111 4.43 -8.15 -0.48
N PHE A 112 4.96 -8.25 -1.69
CA PHE A 112 5.71 -9.42 -2.13
C PHE A 112 7.23 -9.28 -1.97
N SER A 113 7.75 -8.09 -1.72
CA SER A 113 9.21 -7.88 -1.63
C SER A 113 9.72 -7.88 -0.20
N TYR A 114 8.88 -7.57 0.79
CA TYR A 114 9.31 -7.46 2.17
C TYR A 114 9.25 -8.81 2.90
N ALA A 115 10.42 -9.41 3.08
CA ALA A 115 10.61 -10.68 3.79
C ALA A 115 10.84 -10.55 5.31
N GLY A 116 10.79 -9.32 5.84
CA GLY A 116 11.07 -9.01 7.24
C GLY A 116 12.47 -8.42 7.47
N LEU A 117 12.83 -8.21 8.74
CA LEU A 117 14.09 -7.57 9.16
C LEU A 117 14.65 -8.26 10.41
N ARG A 118 15.94 -8.60 10.37
CA ARG A 118 16.70 -9.19 11.49
C ARG A 118 16.13 -10.56 11.92
N ASP A 119 15.42 -10.58 13.04
CA ASP A 119 14.80 -11.74 13.71
C ASP A 119 13.31 -11.86 13.36
N TYR A 120 12.77 -10.92 12.60
CA TYR A 120 11.41 -10.94 12.10
C TYR A 120 11.38 -11.44 10.66
N PHE A 121 10.68 -12.54 10.42
CA PHE A 121 10.50 -13.15 9.11
C PHE A 121 9.05 -13.02 8.68
N ARG A 122 8.83 -12.65 7.41
CA ARG A 122 7.50 -12.48 6.83
C ARG A 122 7.39 -13.23 5.51
N MET A 123 6.29 -13.97 5.38
CA MET A 123 5.97 -14.82 4.24
C MET A 123 4.59 -14.42 3.72
N PRO A 124 4.50 -13.66 2.62
CA PRO A 124 3.21 -13.25 2.06
C PRO A 124 2.45 -14.46 1.50
N LEU A 125 1.12 -14.43 1.60
CA LEU A 125 0.21 -15.41 1.02
C LEU A 125 -0.69 -14.71 -0.03
N ILE A 126 -1.96 -15.09 -0.11
CA ILE A 126 -2.97 -14.32 -0.83
C ILE A 126 -3.30 -13.08 -0.01
N TYR A 127 -3.18 -11.90 -0.63
CA TYR A 127 -3.46 -10.63 0.03
C TYR A 127 -4.87 -10.62 0.63
N PRO A 128 -5.05 -10.20 1.90
CA PRO A 128 -4.08 -9.50 2.74
C PRO A 128 -3.32 -10.38 3.77
N TYR A 129 -3.24 -11.70 3.58
CA TYR A 129 -2.73 -12.59 4.63
C TYR A 129 -1.24 -12.86 4.54
N SER A 130 -0.54 -12.88 5.66
CA SER A 130 0.87 -13.31 5.70
C SER A 130 1.10 -14.27 6.86
N ILE A 131 2.14 -15.08 6.78
CA ILE A 131 2.67 -15.78 7.94
C ILE A 131 3.91 -15.04 8.42
N THR A 132 3.98 -14.79 9.71
CA THR A 132 5.12 -14.14 10.36
C THR A 132 5.75 -15.08 11.37
N ALA A 133 7.07 -15.09 11.44
CA ALA A 133 7.83 -15.82 12.46
C ALA A 133 8.84 -14.87 13.12
N ILE A 134 9.10 -15.07 14.40
CA ILE A 134 10.05 -14.28 15.19
C ILE A 134 11.08 -15.23 15.79
N ASP A 135 12.34 -14.81 15.80
CA ASP A 135 13.53 -15.52 16.30
C ASP A 135 13.91 -16.77 15.49
N VAL A 136 12.94 -17.64 15.18
CA VAL A 136 13.14 -18.92 14.49
C VAL A 136 12.02 -19.20 13.48
N LEU A 137 12.34 -19.93 12.41
CA LEU A 137 11.42 -20.32 11.33
C LEU A 137 10.75 -21.69 11.58
N GLU A 138 10.65 -22.12 12.84
CA GLU A 138 9.98 -23.38 13.20
C GLU A 138 8.46 -23.23 13.29
N LYS A 139 8.00 -22.04 13.70
CA LYS A 139 6.58 -21.73 13.91
C LYS A 139 6.22 -20.37 13.35
N GLY A 140 5.08 -20.32 12.69
CA GLY A 140 4.51 -19.13 12.11
C GLY A 140 3.21 -18.73 12.79
N THR A 141 2.86 -17.46 12.62
CA THR A 141 1.58 -16.89 13.01
C THR A 141 0.92 -16.27 11.78
N LEU A 142 -0.33 -16.64 11.51
CA LEU A 142 -1.14 -16.07 10.43
C LEU A 142 -1.65 -14.69 10.82
N GLN A 143 -1.30 -13.69 10.00
CA GLN A 143 -1.64 -12.29 10.17
C GLN A 143 -2.63 -11.84 9.09
N ASP A 144 -3.51 -10.91 9.48
CA ASP A 144 -4.31 -10.11 8.55
C ASP A 144 -3.63 -8.75 8.39
N GLU A 145 -3.14 -8.42 7.19
CA GLU A 145 -2.45 -7.16 6.91
C GLU A 145 -3.36 -6.14 6.21
N LYS A 146 -4.67 -6.34 6.29
CA LYS A 146 -5.63 -5.42 5.67
C LYS A 146 -5.50 -4.03 6.30
N GLY A 147 -5.35 -3.03 5.44
CA GLY A 147 -5.26 -1.63 5.85
C GLY A 147 -3.85 -1.15 6.21
N ILE A 148 -2.85 -2.04 6.18
CA ILE A 148 -1.43 -1.66 6.29
C ILE A 148 -1.02 -0.92 5.02
N LYS A 149 -0.44 0.27 5.17
CA LYS A 149 0.00 1.10 4.02
C LYS A 149 1.45 0.79 3.67
N CYS A 150 2.32 0.79 4.68
CA CYS A 150 3.75 0.52 4.56
C CYS A 150 4.09 -0.74 5.36
N ILE A 151 4.17 -1.88 4.67
CA ILE A 151 4.36 -3.20 5.30
C ILE A 151 5.66 -3.30 6.11
N ALA A 152 6.66 -2.50 5.75
CA ALA A 152 7.93 -2.50 6.43
C ALA A 152 8.01 -1.61 7.67
N ALA A 153 7.11 -0.64 7.82
CA ALA A 153 7.21 0.39 8.87
C ALA A 153 5.98 0.50 9.76
N ASP A 154 4.81 0.18 9.22
CA ASP A 154 3.57 0.20 9.97
C ASP A 154 3.48 -1.02 10.88
N HIS A 155 3.04 -0.79 12.12
CA HIS A 155 2.73 -1.89 13.03
C HIS A 155 1.39 -2.52 12.65
N ASN A 156 1.34 -3.85 12.58
CA ASN A 156 0.07 -4.54 12.42
C ASN A 156 -0.67 -4.60 13.76
N GLU A 157 -1.73 -3.82 13.90
CA GLU A 157 -2.60 -3.82 15.10
C GLU A 157 -3.69 -4.92 15.05
N ASN A 158 -3.83 -5.64 13.93
CA ASN A 158 -4.81 -6.71 13.84
C ASN A 158 -4.40 -7.88 14.74
N GLU A 159 -5.39 -8.48 15.40
CA GLU A 159 -5.17 -9.70 16.16
C GLU A 159 -4.74 -10.84 15.22
N PRO A 160 -3.73 -11.62 15.62
CA PRO A 160 -3.36 -12.83 14.89
C PRO A 160 -4.51 -13.81 14.73
N ILE A 161 -4.66 -14.38 13.53
CA ILE A 161 -5.75 -15.31 13.21
C ILE A 161 -5.45 -16.71 13.75
N LEU A 162 -4.21 -17.16 13.60
CA LEU A 162 -3.79 -18.51 13.96
C LEU A 162 -2.32 -18.52 14.38
N HIS A 163 -2.02 -19.19 15.50
CA HIS A 163 -0.68 -19.30 16.06
C HIS A 163 -0.09 -20.71 15.90
N ASP A 164 1.21 -20.85 16.19
CA ASP A 164 1.93 -22.13 16.25
C ASP A 164 1.87 -22.96 14.95
N ILE A 165 1.76 -22.32 13.79
CA ILE A 165 1.71 -22.99 12.48
C ILE A 165 3.08 -23.59 12.18
N THR A 166 3.16 -24.91 12.02
CA THR A 166 4.41 -25.62 11.69
C THR A 166 4.46 -26.04 10.22
N TYR A 167 3.31 -26.43 9.67
CA TYR A 167 3.16 -26.80 8.25
C TYR A 167 1.92 -26.14 7.67
N PHE A 168 1.97 -25.77 6.39
CA PHE A 168 0.82 -25.23 5.70
C PHE A 168 0.89 -25.44 4.19
N THR A 169 -0.26 -25.27 3.54
CA THR A 169 -0.38 -25.16 2.10
C THR A 169 -1.59 -24.28 1.78
N PHE A 170 -1.64 -23.68 0.60
CA PHE A 170 -2.78 -22.85 0.21
C PHE A 170 -2.98 -22.78 -1.29
N ASP A 171 -4.16 -22.32 -1.69
CA ASP A 171 -4.49 -21.90 -3.04
C ASP A 171 -5.08 -20.48 -3.01
N ARG A 172 -5.81 -20.09 -4.06
CA ARG A 172 -6.41 -18.74 -4.16
C ARG A 172 -7.48 -18.46 -3.10
N ASN A 173 -8.08 -19.50 -2.51
CA ASN A 173 -9.28 -19.39 -1.67
C ASN A 173 -9.07 -19.93 -0.25
N ILE A 174 -8.19 -20.91 -0.07
CA ILE A 174 -8.08 -21.70 1.15
C ILE A 174 -6.63 -21.86 1.56
N LEU A 175 -6.40 -21.75 2.87
CA LEU A 175 -5.19 -22.17 3.54
C LEU A 175 -5.48 -23.37 4.44
N LEU A 176 -4.65 -24.40 4.31
CA LEU A 176 -4.61 -25.54 5.21
C LEU A 176 -3.39 -25.38 6.13
N ALA A 177 -3.57 -25.56 7.43
CA ALA A 177 -2.49 -25.44 8.40
C ALA A 177 -2.50 -26.59 9.41
N LYS A 178 -1.30 -27.00 9.81
CA LYS A 178 -1.03 -27.81 10.99
C LYS A 178 -0.42 -26.91 12.04
N THR A 179 -0.97 -26.94 13.25
CA THR A 179 -0.37 -26.27 14.41
C THR A 179 0.11 -27.28 15.42
N GLU A 180 1.19 -26.93 16.13
CA GLU A 180 1.74 -27.74 17.21
C GLU A 180 1.99 -26.85 18.43
N SER A 181 1.04 -26.85 19.35
CA SER A 181 1.16 -26.06 20.58
C SER A 181 2.24 -26.61 21.51
N SER A 182 3.07 -25.72 22.05
CA SER A 182 4.14 -26.09 22.99
C SER A 182 3.63 -26.49 24.38
N SER A 183 2.35 -26.24 24.68
CA SER A 183 1.81 -26.21 26.05
C SER A 183 0.91 -27.40 26.42
N SER A 184 0.58 -28.32 25.50
CA SER A 184 -0.28 -29.47 25.81
C SER A 184 0.18 -30.79 25.18
N LEU A 185 -0.12 -31.92 25.83
CA LEU A 185 0.28 -33.28 25.41
C LEU A 185 -0.50 -33.85 24.20
N ASN A 186 -1.56 -33.16 23.74
CA ASN A 186 -2.36 -33.48 22.53
C ASN A 186 -2.45 -32.24 21.63
N SER A 187 -1.30 -31.65 21.34
CA SER A 187 -1.12 -30.29 20.82
C SER A 187 -1.22 -30.12 19.31
N ILE A 188 -1.40 -31.21 18.56
CA ILE A 188 -1.51 -31.13 17.11
C ILE A 188 -2.97 -30.83 16.74
N ARG A 189 -3.17 -29.78 15.96
CA ARG A 189 -4.46 -29.42 15.36
C ARG A 189 -4.29 -29.08 13.89
N PHE A 190 -5.37 -29.26 13.14
CA PHE A 190 -5.43 -29.01 11.72
C PHE A 190 -6.52 -27.99 11.43
N TYR A 191 -6.27 -27.06 10.52
CA TYR A 191 -7.17 -25.95 10.25
C TYR A 191 -7.40 -25.75 8.75
N ILE A 192 -8.62 -25.37 8.42
CA ILE A 192 -8.97 -24.75 7.14
C ILE A 192 -9.27 -23.29 7.42
N PHE A 193 -8.55 -22.38 6.77
CA PHE A 193 -8.86 -20.97 6.76
C PHE A 193 -9.31 -20.54 5.37
N ASN A 194 -10.51 -19.99 5.28
CA ASN A 194 -11.03 -19.45 4.03
C ASN A 194 -10.60 -17.99 3.88
N LEU A 195 -9.75 -17.74 2.88
CA LEU A 195 -9.12 -16.44 2.62
C LEU A 195 -10.13 -15.38 2.16
N SER A 196 -11.30 -15.77 1.65
CA SER A 196 -12.34 -14.81 1.22
C SER A 196 -13.31 -14.47 2.35
N THR A 197 -13.72 -15.46 3.14
CA THR A 197 -14.78 -15.31 4.14
C THR A 197 -14.27 -15.12 5.56
N ARG A 198 -12.96 -15.31 5.79
CA ARG A 198 -12.30 -15.28 7.11
C ARG A 198 -12.78 -16.38 8.07
N GLN A 199 -13.44 -17.40 7.55
CA GLN A 199 -13.90 -18.53 8.37
C GLN A 199 -12.73 -19.47 8.65
N LEU A 200 -12.63 -19.89 9.92
CA LEU A 200 -11.65 -20.84 10.41
C LEU A 200 -12.37 -22.10 10.92
N GLU A 201 -12.03 -23.26 10.37
CA GLU A 201 -12.53 -24.56 10.81
C GLU A 201 -11.38 -25.38 11.41
N GLU A 202 -11.57 -25.95 12.60
CA GLU A 202 -10.60 -26.78 13.32
C GLU A 202 -10.93 -28.27 13.18
N PHE A 203 -9.90 -29.10 13.05
CA PHE A 203 -9.98 -30.55 12.91
C PHE A 203 -8.95 -31.25 13.79
N ASN A 204 -9.30 -32.43 14.28
CA ASN A 204 -8.42 -33.24 15.11
C ASN A 204 -7.41 -34.04 14.28
N THR A 205 -7.74 -34.32 13.01
CA THR A 205 -6.88 -35.12 12.12
C THR A 205 -6.72 -34.49 10.75
N GLU A 206 -5.56 -34.71 10.14
CA GLU A 206 -5.28 -34.26 8.76
C GLU A 206 -6.28 -34.85 7.76
N LYS A 207 -6.71 -36.09 8.00
CA LYS A 207 -7.67 -36.78 7.14
C LYS A 207 -9.02 -36.08 7.11
N GLU A 208 -9.55 -35.68 8.27
CA GLU A 208 -10.82 -34.94 8.36
C GLU A 208 -10.73 -33.58 7.66
N MET A 209 -9.64 -32.84 7.92
CA MET A 209 -9.34 -31.58 7.25
C MET A 209 -9.31 -31.76 5.73
N LYS A 210 -8.59 -32.75 5.21
CA LYS A 210 -8.50 -33.01 3.77
C LYS A 210 -9.85 -33.39 3.16
N ILE A 211 -10.66 -34.20 3.84
CA ILE A 211 -12.02 -34.55 3.38
C ILE A 211 -12.88 -33.30 3.25
N GLN A 212 -12.78 -32.36 4.21
CA GLN A 212 -13.54 -31.12 4.17
C GLN A 212 -12.98 -30.16 3.11
N ALA A 213 -11.67 -30.01 3.00
CA ALA A 213 -11.00 -29.18 1.99
C ALA A 213 -11.37 -29.61 0.56
N ALA A 214 -11.49 -30.92 0.31
CA ALA A 214 -11.94 -31.45 -0.98
C ALA A 214 -13.36 -30.99 -1.35
N LYS A 215 -14.26 -30.81 -0.38
CA LYS A 215 -15.62 -30.28 -0.64
C LYS A 215 -15.60 -28.81 -1.09
N PHE A 216 -14.57 -28.07 -0.68
CA PHE A 216 -14.35 -26.70 -1.13
C PHE A 216 -13.54 -26.62 -2.44
N GLY A 217 -13.20 -27.76 -3.06
CA GLY A 217 -12.46 -27.82 -4.32
C GLY A 217 -10.94 -27.68 -4.18
N PHE A 218 -10.39 -27.80 -2.97
CA PHE A 218 -8.95 -27.76 -2.75
C PHE A 218 -8.24 -29.00 -3.30
N ASP A 219 -7.08 -28.83 -3.91
CA ASP A 219 -6.22 -29.95 -4.33
C ASP A 219 -5.55 -30.62 -3.11
N THR A 220 -6.20 -31.64 -2.58
CA THR A 220 -5.72 -32.38 -1.39
C THR A 220 -4.45 -33.20 -1.62
N ILE A 221 -3.97 -33.33 -2.86
CA ILE A 221 -2.70 -34.00 -3.19
C ILE A 221 -1.52 -33.05 -2.93
N LYS A 222 -1.75 -31.74 -2.99
CA LYS A 222 -0.73 -30.73 -2.70
C LYS A 222 -0.20 -30.92 -1.27
N PRO A 223 1.12 -31.13 -1.08
CA PRO A 223 1.69 -31.33 0.24
C PRO A 223 1.65 -30.03 1.06
N MET A 224 1.56 -30.18 2.38
CA MET A 224 1.90 -29.11 3.31
C MET A 224 3.42 -29.04 3.44
N ILE A 225 3.95 -27.81 3.40
CA ILE A 225 5.37 -27.52 3.55
C ILE A 225 5.63 -26.80 4.87
N THR A 226 6.88 -26.84 5.34
CA THR A 226 7.25 -26.15 6.59
C THR A 226 7.33 -24.64 6.40
N ILE A 227 7.31 -23.90 7.52
CA ILE A 227 7.59 -22.46 7.55
C ILE A 227 8.96 -22.14 6.93
N GLN A 228 10.02 -22.85 7.36
CA GLN A 228 11.36 -22.74 6.81
C GLN A 228 11.39 -23.01 5.30
N GLU A 229 10.77 -24.10 4.83
CA GLU A 229 10.75 -24.44 3.40
C GLU A 229 10.05 -23.37 2.56
N TYR A 230 8.94 -22.81 3.04
CA TYR A 230 8.29 -21.69 2.37
C TYR A 230 9.21 -20.48 2.29
N PHE A 231 9.77 -20.09 3.43
CA PHE A 231 10.68 -18.96 3.51
C PHE A 231 11.92 -19.15 2.63
N ASP A 232 12.40 -20.38 2.47
CA ASP A 232 13.54 -20.71 1.63
C ASP A 232 13.26 -20.66 0.14
N ASN A 233 12.00 -20.88 -0.28
CA ASN A 233 11.58 -20.81 -1.68
C ASN A 233 11.06 -19.43 -2.11
N PHE A 234 10.60 -18.62 -1.14
CA PHE A 234 10.13 -17.25 -1.35
C PHE A 234 11.29 -16.29 -1.62
#